data_AF-A0A970BJ79-F1
#
_entry.id   AF-A0A970BJ79-F1
#
_cell.length_a   1.000
_cell.length_b   1.000
_cell.length_c   1.000
_cell.angle_alpha   90.00
_cell.angle_beta   90.00
_cell.angle_gamma   90.00
#
_symmetry.space_group_name_H-M   'P 1'
#
loop_
_entity.id
_entity.type
_entity.pdbx_description
1 polymer ?
#
loop_
_entity_poly.entity_id
_entity_poly.type
_entity_poly.pdbx_seq_one_letter_code
_entity_poly.pdbx_strand_id
1 'polypeptide(L)'
;ELKKENPKAQLYGDKAMGGTTYLYLLLEDPAFYGLPENPTTSASLVVWKDWVQPYGIWLLPLALGASAVSFVTTRILGNISKSKGGDIHG
;
A
#
# COMPACT_ATOMS: atom_id res chain seq x y z
N GLU A 1 30.19 26.95 17.74
CA GLU A 1 30.94 26.66 18.98
C GLU A 1 30.25 25.65 19.91
N LEU A 2 28.96 25.32 19.70
CA LEU A 2 28.21 24.32 20.48
C LEU A 2 28.85 22.92 20.58
N LYS A 3 29.52 22.43 19.52
CA LYS A 3 30.22 21.14 19.55
C LYS A 3 31.44 21.09 20.48
N LYS A 4 32.02 22.25 20.83
CA LYS A 4 33.13 22.32 21.78
C LYS A 4 32.66 22.15 23.23
N GLU A 5 31.43 22.57 23.51
CA GLU A 5 30.81 22.45 24.84
C GLU A 5 30.02 21.14 24.99
N ASN A 6 29.43 20.64 23.90
CA ASN A 6 28.61 19.43 23.87
C ASN A 6 29.11 18.52 22.74
N PRO A 7 30.08 17.62 22.99
CA PRO A 7 30.72 16.80 21.95
C PRO A 7 29.76 15.79 21.29
N LYS A 8 28.65 15.47 21.95
CA LYS A 8 27.60 14.57 21.47
C LYS A 8 26.47 15.26 20.71
N ALA A 9 26.56 16.59 20.53
CA ALA A 9 25.51 17.33 19.86
C ALA A 9 25.39 16.91 18.39
N GLN A 10 24.16 16.55 18.00
CA GLN A 10 23.84 16.04 16.67
C GLN A 10 22.52 16.58 16.14
N LEU A 11 22.40 16.61 14.82
CA LEU A 11 21.18 17.00 14.12
C LEU A 11 20.31 15.76 13.92
N TYR A 12 19.18 15.71 14.63
CA TYR A 12 18.21 14.63 14.53
C TYR A 12 17.11 15.00 13.53
N GLY A 13 16.70 14.02 12.73
CA GLY A 13 15.68 14.20 11.69
C GLY A 13 16.21 14.33 10.27
N ASP A 14 17.48 14.69 10.07
CA ASP A 14 18.06 14.89 8.72
C ASP A 14 18.17 13.58 7.92
N LYS A 15 18.50 12.48 8.61
CA LYS A 15 18.69 11.16 7.99
C LYS A 15 17.59 10.15 8.34
N ALA A 16 16.76 10.47 9.33
CA ALA A 16 15.69 9.60 9.79
C ALA A 16 14.62 9.46 8.68
N MET A 17 14.30 8.24 8.26
CA MET A 17 13.21 7.94 7.31
C MET A 17 13.29 8.73 5.98
N GLY A 18 14.49 9.07 5.51
CA GLY A 18 14.69 9.88 4.29
C GLY A 18 14.60 11.40 4.48
N GLY A 19 14.58 11.86 5.73
CA GLY A 19 14.50 13.26 6.11
C GLY A 19 13.12 13.61 6.68
N THR A 20 13.09 14.19 7.88
CA THR A 20 11.85 14.66 8.52
C THR A 20 11.65 16.15 8.27
N THR A 21 10.38 16.59 8.21
CA THR A 21 10.02 18.01 8.04
C THR A 21 10.57 18.90 9.15
N TYR A 22 10.67 18.37 10.36
CA TYR A 22 11.25 19.06 11.51
C TYR A 22 12.63 18.49 11.82
N LEU A 23 13.61 19.38 11.95
CA LEU A 23 14.96 19.05 12.35
C LEU A 23 15.20 19.58 13.76
N TYR A 24 15.74 18.73 14.62
CA TYR A 24 16.06 19.09 16.00
C TYR A 24 17.57 19.03 16.22
N LEU A 25 18.12 20.05 16.85
CA LEU A 25 19.50 20.01 17.32
C LEU A 25 19.50 19.45 18.75
N LEU A 26 19.94 18.22 18.89
CA LEU A 26 20.08 17.57 20.19
C LEU A 26 21.47 17.86 20.73
N LEU A 27 21.56 18.16 22.02
CA LEU A 27 22.84 18.35 22.72
C LEU A 27 23.45 17.01 23.19
N GLU A 28 22.59 16.01 23.39
CA GLU A 28 22.92 14.65 23.85
C GLU A 28 22.36 13.59 22.86
N ASP A 29 22.61 12.31 23.11
CA ASP A 29 22.10 11.19 22.31
C ASP A 29 20.55 11.17 22.26
N PRO A 30 19.91 10.65 21.19
CA PRO A 30 18.46 10.72 21.01
C PRO A 30 17.72 9.93 22.09
N ALA A 31 18.33 8.84 22.55
CA ALA A 31 17.84 8.03 23.66
C ALA A 31 17.65 8.82 24.96
N PHE A 32 18.48 9.85 25.22
CA PHE A 32 18.33 10.72 26.40
C PHE A 32 16.99 11.47 26.40
N TYR A 33 16.51 11.84 25.21
CA TYR A 33 15.22 12.52 25.02
C TYR A 33 14.08 11.53 24.71
N GLY A 34 14.31 10.22 24.82
CA GLY A 34 13.34 9.18 24.47
C GLY A 34 13.07 9.08 22.95
N LEU A 35 13.96 9.60 22.12
CA LEU A 35 13.86 9.52 20.67
C LEU A 35 14.53 8.24 20.14
N PRO A 36 13.91 7.56 19.16
CA PRO A 36 14.49 6.34 18.59
C PRO A 36 15.76 6.65 17.79
N GLU A 37 16.85 5.95 18.08
CA GLU A 37 18.13 6.16 17.36
C GLU A 37 18.06 5.80 15.87
N ASN A 38 17.27 4.77 15.54
CA ASN A 38 17.06 4.30 14.17
C ASN A 38 15.57 4.10 13.88
N PRO A 39 14.84 5.17 13.49
CA PRO A 39 13.46 5.03 13.06
C PRO A 39 13.44 4.26 11.73
N THR A 40 12.87 3.05 11.75
CA THR A 40 12.69 2.20 10.57
C THR A 40 11.21 1.91 10.34
N THR A 41 10.81 1.74 9.09
CA THR A 41 9.46 1.26 8.76
C THR A 41 9.40 -0.25 8.92
N SER A 42 8.22 -0.77 9.27
CA SER A 42 8.04 -2.22 9.36
C SER A 42 8.11 -2.86 7.97
N ALA A 43 8.74 -4.05 7.88
CA ALA A 43 8.87 -4.78 6.61
C ALA A 43 7.50 -5.07 5.97
N SER A 44 6.47 -5.33 6.77
CA SER A 44 5.10 -5.53 6.30
C SER A 44 4.52 -4.29 5.59
N LEU A 45 4.88 -3.09 6.06
CA LEU A 45 4.42 -1.84 5.44
C LEU A 45 5.06 -1.64 4.06
N VAL A 46 6.33 -2.03 3.91
CA VAL A 46 7.04 -2.03 2.62
C VAL A 46 6.36 -2.99 1.65
N VAL A 47 6.07 -4.22 2.09
CA VAL A 47 5.36 -5.21 1.25
C VAL A 47 3.99 -4.70 0.82
N TRP A 48 3.21 -4.14 1.75
CA TRP A 48 1.90 -3.58 1.43
C TRP A 48 2.00 -2.45 0.39
N LYS A 49 2.86 -1.45 0.65
CA LYS A 49 2.97 -0.25 -0.20
C LYS A 49 3.53 -0.57 -1.58
N ASP A 50 4.55 -1.42 -1.66
CA ASP A 50 5.30 -1.63 -2.91
C ASP A 50 4.71 -2.74 -3.78
N TRP A 51 3.98 -3.69 -3.17
CA TRP A 51 3.41 -4.84 -3.89
C TRP A 51 1.89 -4.85 -3.83
N VAL A 52 1.31 -4.85 -2.64
CA VAL A 52 -0.13 -5.12 -2.52
C VAL A 52 -0.97 -3.95 -3.02
N GLN A 53 -0.62 -2.72 -2.65
CA GLN A 53 -1.36 -1.52 -3.05
C GLN A 53 -1.39 -1.28 -4.57
N PRO A 54 -0.26 -1.28 -5.31
CA PRO A 54 -0.28 -1.01 -6.75
C PRO A 54 -0.96 -2.11 -7.56
N TYR A 55 -0.80 -3.38 -7.17
CA TYR A 55 -1.38 -4.50 -7.93
C TYR A 55 -2.82 -4.83 -7.50
N GLY A 56 -3.15 -4.64 -6.22
CA GLY A 56 -4.47 -4.93 -5.67
C GLY A 56 -5.59 -4.07 -6.26
N ILE A 57 -5.28 -2.81 -6.61
CA ILE A 57 -6.26 -1.90 -7.22
C ILE A 57 -6.78 -2.43 -8.56
N TRP A 58 -5.95 -3.15 -9.34
CA TRP A 58 -6.36 -3.74 -10.62
C TRP A 58 -7.40 -4.84 -10.50
N LEU A 59 -7.52 -5.46 -9.32
CA LEU A 59 -8.54 -6.49 -9.08
C LEU A 59 -9.96 -5.91 -9.17
N LEU A 60 -10.14 -4.62 -8.86
CA LEU A 60 -11.46 -3.96 -8.93
C LEU A 60 -12.01 -3.92 -10.37
N PRO A 61 -11.34 -3.28 -11.35
CA PRO A 61 -11.83 -3.28 -12.73
C PRO A 61 -11.85 -4.67 -13.34
N LEU A 62 -10.92 -5.56 -12.98
CA LEU A 62 -10.93 -6.95 -13.44
C LEU A 62 -12.17 -7.71 -12.96
N ALA A 63 -12.51 -7.63 -11.67
CA ALA A 63 -13.69 -8.26 -11.11
C ALA A 63 -14.97 -7.70 -11.73
N LEU A 64 -15.05 -6.38 -11.91
CA LEU A 64 -16.19 -5.74 -12.58
C LEU A 64 -16.34 -6.21 -14.03
N GLY A 65 -15.26 -6.21 -14.80
CA GLY A 65 -15.26 -6.70 -16.18
C GLY A 65 -15.68 -8.16 -16.28
N ALA A 66 -15.11 -9.02 -15.44
CA ALA A 66 -15.46 -10.45 -15.39
C ALA A 66 -16.93 -10.66 -15.03
N SER A 67 -17.46 -9.90 -14.06
CA SER A 67 -18.87 -10.00 -13.67
C SER A 67 -19.81 -9.57 -14.80
N ALA A 68 -19.48 -8.49 -15.53
CA ALA A 68 -20.27 -8.02 -16.66
C ALA A 68 -20.26 -9.04 -17.82
N VAL A 69 -19.11 -9.60 -18.16
CA VAL A 69 -18.98 -10.66 -19.18
C VAL A 69 -19.81 -11.87 -18.79
N SER A 70 -19.66 -12.36 -17.55
CA SER A 70 -20.44 -13.49 -17.04
C SER A 70 -21.95 -13.24 -17.13
N PHE A 71 -22.41 -12.05 -16.76
CA PHE A 71 -23.82 -11.67 -16.82
C PHE A 71 -24.36 -11.71 -18.26
N VAL A 72 -23.63 -11.12 -19.21
CA VAL A 72 -24.04 -11.07 -20.63
C VAL A 72 -24.01 -12.47 -21.25
N THR A 73 -22.93 -13.24 -21.05
CA THR A 73 -22.81 -14.61 -21.56
C THR A 73 -23.96 -15.48 -21.04
N THR A 74 -24.27 -15.41 -19.74
CA THR A 74 -25.36 -16.18 -19.14
C THR A 74 -26.72 -15.80 -19.76
N ARG A 75 -26.96 -14.51 -20.02
CA ARG A 75 -28.18 -14.04 -20.67
C ARG A 75 -28.33 -14.58 -22.10
N ILE A 76 -27.25 -14.56 -22.88
CA ILE A 76 -27.24 -15.02 -24.27
C ILE A 76 -27.43 -16.54 -24.33
N LEU A 77 -26.67 -17.31 -23.56
CA LEU A 77 -26.81 -18.77 -23.52
C LEU A 77 -28.18 -19.21 -22.99
N GLY A 78 -28.74 -18.49 -22.02
CA GLY A 78 -30.10 -18.74 -21.53
C GLY A 78 -31.16 -18.56 -22.61
N ASN A 79 -31.03 -17.55 -23.47
CA ASN A 79 -31.96 -17.35 -24.59
C ASN A 79 -31.80 -18.42 -25.69
N ILE A 80 -30.56 -18.82 -26.01
CA ILE A 80 -30.29 -19.83 -27.04
C ILE A 80 -30.76 -21.23 -26.58
N SER A 81 -30.49 -21.59 -25.32
CA SER A 81 -30.94 -22.86 -24.75
C SER A 81 -32.47 -22.96 -24.68
N LYS A 82 -33.16 -21.85 -24.34
CA LYS A 82 -34.62 -21.79 -24.37
C LYS A 82 -35.20 -21.98 -25.77
N SER A 83 -34.52 -21.49 -26.81
CA SER A 83 -34.92 -21.71 -28.22
C SER A 83 -34.80 -23.18 -28.63
N LYS A 84 -33.72 -23.86 -28.23
CA LYS A 84 -33.45 -25.24 -28.64
C LYS A 84 -34.27 -26.30 -27.90
N GLY A 85 -34.79 -25.96 -26.71
CA GLY A 85 -35.68 -26.83 -25.92
C GLY A 85 -37.17 -26.71 -26.26
N GLY A 86 -37.56 -25.74 -27.10
CA GLY A 86 -38.93 -25.58 -27.57
C GLY A 86 -39.33 -26.54 -28.71
N ASP A 87 -38.35 -27.12 -29.40
CA ASP A 87 -38.56 -27.95 -30.59
C ASP A 87 -38.79 -29.45 -30.29
N ILE A 88 -38.75 -29.86 -29.01
CA ILE A 88 -38.87 -31.28 -28.59
C ILE A 88 -40.22 -31.65 -27.96
N HIS A 89 -41.18 -30.71 -27.89
CA HIS A 89 -42.58 -30.97 -27.53
C HIS A 89 -43.47 -30.49 -28.68
N GLY A 90 -43.57 -31.31 -29.73
CA GLY A 90 -44.49 -31.16 -30.87
C GLY A 90 -44.80 -32.53 -31.43
#